data_AF-A0A0Q6BLX3-F1
#
_entry.id   AF-A0A0Q6BLX3-F1
#
_cell.length_a   1.000
_cell.length_b   1.000
_cell.length_c   1.000
_cell.angle_alpha   90.00
_cell.angle_beta   90.00
_cell.angle_gamma   90.00
#
_symmetry.space_group_name_H-M   'P 1'
#
loop_
_entity.id
_entity.type
_entity.pdbx_description
1 polymer ?
#
loop_
_entity_poly.entity_id
_entity_poly.type
_entity_poly.pdbx_seq_one_letter_code
_entity_poly.pdbx_strand_id
1 'polypeptide(L)'
;MASLVTSDQFVAGIVAMLAVKNRTHFLLSDTELDGRFQRAFEDLLSAEDDYGVRSNFSFYVDPQHGDSVCLRETLTAAKEKELIGLNNPTLRTFDVKLTPERAQRYLDRNPLPAQFFEHLVEQHFPA
;
A
#
# COMPACT_ATOMS: atom_id res chain seq x y z
N MET A 1 24.67 2.19 2.92
CA MET A 1 23.96 2.36 1.64
C MET A 1 22.48 2.26 1.94
N ALA A 2 21.69 3.29 1.63
CA ALA A 2 20.26 3.23 1.87
C ALA A 2 19.61 2.26 0.87
N SER A 3 18.66 1.44 1.33
CA SER A 3 17.90 0.55 0.44
C SER A 3 16.81 1.34 -0.27
N LEU A 4 16.64 1.10 -1.58
CA LEU A 4 15.54 1.71 -2.33
C LEU A 4 14.23 0.97 -2.04
N VAL A 5 13.16 1.72 -1.78
CA VAL A 5 11.79 1.22 -1.67
C VAL A 5 11.00 1.70 -2.87
N THR A 6 10.42 0.78 -3.63
CA THR A 6 9.54 1.10 -4.76
C THR A 6 8.08 1.16 -4.33
N SER A 7 7.24 1.82 -5.15
CA SER A 7 5.79 1.87 -4.92
C SER A 7 5.19 0.46 -4.82
N ASP A 8 5.62 -0.44 -5.69
CA ASP A 8 5.26 -1.86 -5.69
C ASP A 8 5.57 -2.55 -4.35
N GLN A 9 6.78 -2.35 -3.82
CA GLN A 9 7.18 -2.96 -2.55
C GLN A 9 6.39 -2.38 -1.39
N PHE A 10 6.17 -1.07 -1.40
CA PHE A 10 5.43 -0.38 -0.36
C PHE A 10 3.94 -0.81 -0.34
N VAL A 11 3.27 -0.79 -1.50
CA VAL A 11 1.87 -1.25 -1.62
C VAL A 11 1.76 -2.74 -1.32
N ALA A 12 2.68 -3.59 -1.80
CA ALA A 12 2.66 -5.01 -1.47
C ALA A 12 2.82 -5.25 0.04
N GLY A 13 3.63 -4.45 0.74
CA GLY A 13 3.78 -4.52 2.19
C GLY A 13 2.48 -4.16 2.93
N ILE A 14 1.80 -3.09 2.52
CA ILE A 14 0.49 -2.72 3.07
C ILE A 14 -0.53 -3.83 2.84
N VAL A 15 -0.68 -4.30 1.60
CA VAL A 15 -1.65 -5.35 1.24
C VAL A 15 -1.35 -6.67 1.97
N ALA A 16 -0.07 -7.01 2.13
CA ALA A 16 0.34 -8.18 2.90
C ALA A 16 -0.03 -8.04 4.38
N MET A 17 0.24 -6.90 5.01
CA MET A 17 -0.14 -6.67 6.40
C MET A 17 -1.66 -6.70 6.60
N LEU A 18 -2.42 -6.17 5.65
CA LEU A 18 -3.89 -6.27 5.64
C LEU A 18 -4.36 -7.73 5.61
N ALA A 19 -3.75 -8.57 4.77
CA ALA A 19 -4.03 -10.01 4.72
C ALA A 19 -3.72 -10.70 6.06
N VAL A 20 -2.57 -10.41 6.68
CA VAL A 20 -2.18 -10.97 7.98
C VAL A 20 -3.19 -10.59 9.07
N LYS A 21 -3.73 -9.37 9.04
CA LYS A 21 -4.75 -8.89 9.98
C LYS A 21 -6.18 -9.34 9.62
N ASN A 22 -6.36 -10.24 8.64
CA ASN A 22 -7.66 -10.69 8.12
C ASN A 22 -8.59 -9.55 7.68
N ARG A 23 -8.02 -8.42 7.24
CA ARG A 23 -8.76 -7.29 6.66
C ARG A 23 -8.72 -7.43 5.15
N THR A 24 -9.73 -8.06 4.58
CA THR A 24 -9.70 -8.48 3.17
C THR A 24 -10.60 -7.69 2.25
N HIS A 25 -11.53 -6.89 2.78
CA HIS A 25 -12.53 -6.18 1.98
C HIS A 25 -12.48 -4.69 2.29
N PHE A 26 -12.14 -3.87 1.30
CA PHE A 26 -12.09 -2.42 1.45
C PHE A 26 -12.95 -1.71 0.40
N LEU A 27 -13.76 -0.77 0.87
CA LEU A 27 -14.48 0.17 0.03
C LEU A 27 -13.52 1.28 -0.43
N LEU A 28 -13.36 1.38 -1.75
CA LEU A 28 -12.74 2.49 -2.43
C LEU A 28 -13.82 3.56 -2.67
N SER A 29 -14.04 4.43 -1.69
CA SER A 29 -14.45 5.80 -2.03
C SER A 29 -13.19 6.47 -2.61
N ASP A 30 -13.21 6.84 -3.90
CA ASP A 30 -12.01 7.22 -4.68
C ASP A 30 -11.07 8.19 -3.95
N THR A 31 -11.61 9.24 -3.34
CA THR A 31 -10.79 10.27 -2.66
C THR A 31 -10.25 9.84 -1.30
N GLU A 32 -10.93 8.94 -0.61
CA GLU A 32 -10.54 8.55 0.75
C GLU A 32 -9.40 7.55 0.73
N LEU A 33 -9.42 6.59 -0.20
CA LEU A 33 -8.32 5.62 -0.33
C LEU A 33 -7.04 6.32 -0.78
N ASP A 34 -7.12 7.17 -1.80
CA ASP A 34 -5.96 7.86 -2.34
C ASP A 34 -5.33 8.75 -1.24
N GLY A 35 -6.17 9.39 -0.40
CA GLY A 35 -5.72 10.08 0.81
C GLY A 35 -5.08 9.19 1.88
N ARG A 36 -5.56 7.95 2.08
CA ARG A 36 -4.94 6.99 3.04
C ARG A 36 -3.56 6.56 2.56
N PHE A 37 -3.39 6.26 1.26
CA PHE A 37 -2.09 5.93 0.70
C PHE A 37 -1.14 7.13 0.68
N GLN A 38 -1.65 8.34 0.43
CA GLN A 38 -0.86 9.55 0.56
C GLN A 38 -0.32 9.72 1.99
N ARG A 39 -1.17 9.61 3.01
CA ARG A 39 -0.74 9.73 4.42
C ARG A 39 0.23 8.61 4.81
N ALA A 40 -0.01 7.38 4.35
CA ALA A 40 0.93 6.29 4.59
C ALA A 40 2.30 6.55 3.91
N PHE A 41 2.30 7.19 2.74
CA PHE A 41 3.53 7.61 2.06
C PHE A 41 4.23 8.78 2.80
N GLU A 42 3.48 9.74 3.35
CA GLU A 42 4.03 10.81 4.19
C GLU A 42 4.72 10.25 5.46
N ASP A 43 4.16 9.20 6.05
CA ASP A 43 4.79 8.48 7.16
C ASP A 43 6.07 7.74 6.72
N LEU A 44 6.08 7.16 5.51
CA LEU A 44 7.31 6.59 4.94
C LEU A 44 8.39 7.66 4.80
N LEU A 45 8.05 8.81 4.20
CA LEU A 45 8.99 9.93 4.03
C LEU A 45 9.57 10.40 5.37
N SER A 46 8.74 10.44 6.41
CA SER A 46 9.15 10.85 7.75
C SER A 46 10.07 9.83 8.42
N ALA A 47 10.01 8.56 8.02
CA ALA A 47 10.77 7.46 8.61
C ALA A 47 11.95 6.95 7.74
N GLU A 48 12.18 7.54 6.57
CA GLU A 48 13.23 7.09 5.63
C GLU A 48 14.62 7.04 6.26
N ASP A 49 14.97 8.06 7.04
CA ASP A 49 16.26 8.14 7.72
C ASP A 49 16.39 7.09 8.83
N ASP A 50 15.31 6.85 9.58
CA ASP A 50 15.28 5.90 10.69
C ASP A 50 15.45 4.45 10.20
N TYR A 51 14.86 4.13 9.04
CA TYR A 51 14.97 2.80 8.44
C TYR A 51 16.13 2.67 7.43
N GLY A 52 16.88 3.75 7.17
CA GLY A 52 17.95 3.75 6.18
C GLY A 52 17.46 3.38 4.79
N VAL A 53 16.27 3.87 4.41
CA VAL A 53 15.66 3.65 3.09
C VAL A 53 15.49 4.97 2.33
N ARG A 54 15.20 4.87 1.04
CA ARG A 54 14.76 5.99 0.21
C ARG A 54 13.66 5.54 -0.74
N SER A 55 12.62 6.35 -0.90
CA SER A 55 11.56 6.16 -1.88
C SER A 55 11.89 6.89 -3.19
N ASN A 56 11.45 6.32 -4.31
CA ASN A 56 11.56 6.93 -5.65
C ASN A 56 10.20 7.14 -6.32
N PHE A 57 9.14 7.20 -5.53
CA PHE A 57 7.76 7.31 -5.98
C PHE A 57 7.03 8.37 -5.17
N SER A 58 5.82 8.73 -5.60
CA SER A 58 4.98 9.69 -4.89
C SER A 58 3.52 9.29 -5.03
N PHE A 59 2.79 9.32 -3.92
CA PHE A 59 1.34 9.11 -3.87
C PHE A 59 0.56 10.40 -3.57
N TYR A 60 1.16 11.57 -3.77
CA TYR A 60 0.41 12.82 -3.68
C TYR A 60 -0.76 12.80 -4.65
N VAL A 61 -1.93 13.15 -4.13
CA VAL A 61 -3.18 13.23 -4.86
C VAL A 61 -3.21 14.54 -5.66
N ASP A 62 -3.62 14.47 -6.92
CA ASP A 62 -3.84 15.64 -7.76
C ASP A 62 -5.02 16.45 -7.18
N PRO A 63 -4.83 17.75 -6.86
CA PRO A 63 -5.88 18.55 -6.24
C PRO A 63 -7.07 18.87 -7.17
N GLN A 64 -6.92 18.71 -8.49
CA GLN A 64 -7.98 18.89 -9.48
C GLN A 64 -8.79 17.62 -9.72
N HIS A 65 -8.13 16.46 -9.71
CA HIS A 65 -8.75 15.17 -10.03
C HIS A 65 -9.07 14.30 -8.82
N GLY A 66 -8.45 14.57 -7.67
CA GLY A 66 -8.65 13.80 -6.44
C GLY A 66 -8.07 12.39 -6.51
N ASP A 67 -7.20 12.10 -7.48
CA ASP A 67 -6.53 10.81 -7.65
C ASP A 67 -5.00 10.92 -7.77
N SER A 68 -4.30 9.81 -7.58
CA SER A 68 -2.85 9.71 -7.81
C SER A 68 -2.55 8.71 -8.93
N VAL A 69 -2.01 9.21 -10.06
CA VAL A 69 -1.66 8.37 -11.22
C VAL A 69 -0.70 7.24 -10.83
N CYS A 70 0.34 7.55 -10.06
CA CYS A 70 1.31 6.55 -9.59
C CYS A 70 0.65 5.48 -8.71
N LEU A 71 -0.29 5.87 -7.85
CA LEU A 71 -1.04 4.91 -7.04
C LEU A 71 -1.92 4.02 -7.91
N ARG A 72 -2.63 4.57 -8.90
CA ARG A 72 -3.48 3.81 -9.84
C ARG A 72 -2.67 2.79 -10.65
N GLU A 73 -1.50 3.20 -11.14
CA GLU A 73 -0.57 2.30 -11.83
C GLU A 73 -0.09 1.18 -10.90
N THR A 74 0.28 1.53 -9.66
CA THR A 74 0.77 0.56 -8.67
C THR A 74 -0.33 -0.44 -8.25
N LEU A 75 -1.57 0.02 -8.05
CA LEU A 75 -2.72 -0.84 -7.77
C LEU A 75 -3.06 -1.75 -8.97
N THR A 76 -2.89 -1.24 -10.19
CA THR A 76 -3.05 -2.05 -11.42
C THR A 76 -2.00 -3.16 -11.46
N ALA A 77 -0.73 -2.85 -11.21
CA ALA A 77 0.34 -3.85 -11.11
C ALA A 77 0.09 -4.86 -9.96
N ALA A 78 -0.42 -4.40 -8.82
CA ALA A 78 -0.78 -5.27 -7.70
C ALA A 78 -1.92 -6.23 -8.06
N LYS A 79 -2.90 -5.78 -8.86
CA LYS A 79 -3.96 -6.64 -9.41
C LYS A 79 -3.39 -7.68 -10.37
N GLU A 80 -2.51 -7.29 -11.29
CA GLU A 80 -1.87 -8.21 -12.23
C GLU A 80 -1.03 -9.29 -11.54
N LYS A 81 -0.40 -8.95 -10.39
CA LYS A 81 0.33 -9.89 -9.52
C LYS A 81 -0.58 -10.73 -8.61
N GLU A 82 -1.90 -10.59 -8.76
CA GLU A 82 -2.94 -11.24 -7.96
C GLU A 82 -2.84 -10.96 -6.44
N LEU A 83 -2.32 -9.80 -6.06
CA LEU A 83 -2.29 -9.36 -4.66
C LEU A 83 -3.66 -8.85 -4.22
N ILE A 84 -4.36 -8.19 -5.15
CA ILE A 84 -5.69 -7.64 -4.95
C ILE A 84 -6.65 -8.03 -6.09
N GLY A 85 -7.93 -8.07 -5.80
CA GLY A 85 -9.01 -8.04 -6.78
C GLY A 85 -9.60 -6.64 -6.83
N LEU A 86 -9.73 -6.05 -8.02
CA LEU A 86 -10.51 -4.83 -8.22
C LEU A 86 -11.88 -5.26 -8.72
N ASN A 87 -12.92 -5.05 -7.91
CA ASN A 87 -14.29 -5.31 -8.33
C ASN A 87 -14.87 -4.03 -8.95
N ASN A 88 -15.40 -4.18 -10.16
CA ASN A 88 -16.00 -3.15 -11.03
C ASN A 88 -15.05 -2.32 -11.91
N PRO A 89 -15.54 -1.90 -13.09
CA PRO A 89 -14.84 -0.97 -13.99
C PRO A 89 -14.59 0.43 -13.39
N THR A 90 -15.18 0.72 -12.24
CA THR A 90 -15.09 2.00 -11.52
C THR A 90 -14.17 1.97 -10.31
N LEU A 91 -13.40 0.89 -10.07
CA LEU A 91 -12.42 0.80 -8.97
C LEU A 91 -13.01 1.06 -7.58
N ARG A 92 -14.27 0.69 -7.32
CA ARG A 92 -15.00 1.06 -6.09
C ARG A 92 -14.80 0.15 -4.89
N THR A 93 -14.21 -1.03 -5.09
CA THR A 93 -13.83 -1.93 -4.00
C THR A 93 -12.59 -2.71 -4.38
N PHE A 94 -11.68 -2.92 -3.42
CA PHE A 94 -10.56 -3.84 -3.59
C PHE A 94 -10.59 -4.93 -2.52
N ASP A 95 -10.39 -6.16 -2.98
CA ASP A 95 -10.27 -7.33 -2.12
C ASP A 95 -8.82 -7.76 -2.03
N VAL A 96 -8.33 -8.02 -0.84
CA VAL A 96 -7.01 -8.63 -0.66
C VAL A 96 -7.12 -10.12 -1.00
N LYS A 97 -6.32 -10.56 -1.97
CA LYS A 97 -6.30 -11.96 -2.45
C LYS A 97 -5.15 -12.79 -1.87
N LEU A 98 -4.28 -12.18 -1.08
CA LEU A 98 -3.16 -12.85 -0.46
C LEU A 98 -3.62 -13.83 0.63
N THR A 99 -3.08 -15.04 0.62
CA THR A 99 -3.14 -15.91 1.80
C THR A 99 -2.18 -15.40 2.88
N PRO A 100 -2.43 -15.69 4.17
CA PRO A 100 -1.54 -15.28 5.25
C PRO A 100 -0.08 -15.71 5.06
N GLU A 101 0.16 -16.91 4.53
CA GLU A 101 1.51 -17.44 4.30
C GLU A 101 2.23 -16.69 3.18
N ARG A 102 1.50 -16.34 2.10
CA ARG A 102 2.06 -15.57 0.98
C ARG A 102 2.30 -14.13 1.41
N ALA A 103 1.41 -13.56 2.23
CA ALA A 103 1.56 -12.24 2.81
C ALA A 103 2.81 -12.15 3.70
N GLN A 104 3.04 -13.12 4.58
CA GLN A 104 4.24 -13.13 5.41
C GLN A 104 5.53 -13.11 4.57
N ARG A 105 5.57 -13.88 3.46
CA ARG A 105 6.72 -13.86 2.54
C ARG A 105 6.96 -12.50 1.88
N TYR A 106 5.91 -11.70 1.64
CA TYR A 106 6.06 -10.34 1.13
C TYR A 106 6.64 -9.40 2.18
N LEU A 107 6.22 -9.55 3.44
CA LEU A 107 6.75 -8.77 4.56
C LEU A 107 8.22 -9.13 4.85
N ASP A 108 8.56 -10.41 4.88
CA ASP A 108 9.93 -10.89 5.17
C ASP A 108 10.97 -10.44 4.13
N ARG A 109 10.52 -10.19 2.89
CA ARG A 109 11.37 -9.77 1.76
C ARG A 109 11.32 -8.26 1.50
N ASN A 110 10.54 -7.52 2.28
CA ASN A 110 10.41 -6.09 2.11
C ASN A 110 11.64 -5.37 2.71
N PRO A 111 12.13 -4.28 2.09
CA PRO A 111 13.17 -3.46 2.72
C PRO A 111 12.74 -2.82 4.05
N LEU A 112 11.43 -2.67 4.27
CA LEU A 112 10.86 -2.15 5.50
C LEU A 112 10.42 -3.29 6.43
N PRO A 113 10.59 -3.17 7.76
CA PRO A 113 10.21 -4.22 8.69
C PRO A 113 8.69 -4.37 8.77
N ALA A 114 8.21 -5.59 9.06
CA ALA A 114 6.78 -5.87 9.21
C ALA A 114 6.09 -4.93 10.23
N GLN A 115 6.78 -4.58 11.32
CA GLN A 115 6.27 -3.67 12.35
C GLN A 115 5.93 -2.27 11.79
N PHE A 116 6.68 -1.79 10.79
CA PHE A 116 6.39 -0.53 10.13
C PHE A 116 5.05 -0.60 9.37
N PHE A 117 4.82 -1.68 8.61
CA PHE A 117 3.55 -1.89 7.91
C PHE A 117 2.37 -2.11 8.87
N GLU A 118 2.62 -2.76 10.01
CA GLU A 118 1.61 -2.92 11.06
C GLU A 118 1.14 -1.55 11.56
N HIS A 119 2.07 -0.66 11.88
CA HIS A 119 1.78 0.71 12.31
C HIS A 119 0.97 1.47 11.24
N LEU A 120 1.41 1.43 9.98
CA LEU A 120 0.71 2.08 8.87
C LEU A 120 -0.74 1.57 8.69
N VAL A 121 -0.92 0.26 8.74
CA VAL A 121 -2.24 -0.36 8.58
C VAL A 121 -3.17 0.00 9.73
N GLU A 122 -2.65 0.05 10.96
CA GLU A 122 -3.44 0.45 12.13
C GLU A 122 -3.85 1.91 12.09
N GLN A 123 -2.96 2.78 11.60
CA GLN A 123 -3.20 4.22 11.57
C GLN A 123 -4.09 4.66 10.40
N HIS A 124 -3.85 4.13 9.20
CA HIS A 124 -4.48 4.64 7.96
C HIS A 124 -5.50 3.70 7.34
N PHE A 125 -5.52 2.42 7.74
CA PHE A 125 -6.42 1.41 7.18
C PHE A 125 -7.26 0.73 8.28
N PRO A 126 -8.04 1.50 9.06
CA PRO A 126 -8.88 0.95 10.11
C PRO A 126 -9.93 -0.03 9.53
N ALA A 127 -10.32 -0.99 10.37
CA ALA A 127 -11.35 -1.99 10.05
C ALA A 127 -12.75 -1.39 9.96
#